data_AF-A0A954IUX5-F1
#
_entry.id   AF-A0A954IUX5-F1
#
_cell.length_a   1.000
_cell.length_b   1.000
_cell.length_c   1.000
_cell.angle_alpha   90.00
_cell.angle_beta   90.00
_cell.angle_gamma   90.00
#
_symmetry.space_group_name_H-M   'P 1'
#
loop_
_entity.id
_entity.type
_entity.pdbx_description
1 polymer ?
#
loop_
_entity_poly.entity_id
_entity_poly.type
_entity_poly.pdbx_seq_one_letter_code
_entity_poly.pdbx_strand_id
1 'polypeptide(L)'
;GFAQIEIEKDYPSAIALFWAGCGADQNPLPRRTVELAKKYGRQLADAVKEIVDGKMKSLSPQLELHYSEIDLPLGELPTQEKLQEDTESKNEYIAARANLLLEQWAKTGGLDSTYPYPVQLWSLGNAVDFAILGGEVVVDYSLRLKTEWPSRQLWVAGYANDVMAYIPSRRVLKEGGYEGASSMIYYGLPTIWSPKVEDMIVTTLLNWKKPKK
;
A
#
# COMPACT_ATOMS: atom_id res chain seq x y z
N GLY A 1 2.54 -7.08 -17.42
CA GLY A 1 2.76 -5.69 -17.89
C GLY A 1 3.89 -5.65 -18.90
N PHE A 2 4.14 -4.50 -19.55
CA PHE A 2 5.16 -4.41 -20.61
C PHE A 2 6.57 -4.78 -20.15
N ALA A 3 6.97 -4.46 -18.90
CA ALA A 3 8.26 -4.88 -18.37
C ALA A 3 8.43 -6.41 -18.31
N GLN A 4 7.41 -7.13 -17.81
CA GLN A 4 7.42 -8.59 -17.74
C GLN A 4 7.57 -9.21 -19.14
N ILE A 5 6.79 -8.73 -20.11
CA ILE A 5 6.87 -9.17 -21.52
C ILE A 5 8.30 -8.99 -22.06
N GLU A 6 8.95 -7.87 -21.74
CA GLU A 6 10.30 -7.58 -22.23
C GLU A 6 11.42 -8.36 -21.52
N ILE A 7 11.17 -8.85 -20.31
CA ILE A 7 12.07 -9.78 -19.61
C ILE A 7 11.89 -11.20 -20.15
N GLU A 8 10.65 -11.66 -20.30
CA GLU A 8 10.34 -13.04 -20.74
C GLU A 8 10.77 -13.31 -22.19
N LYS A 9 10.88 -12.28 -23.04
CA LYS A 9 11.49 -12.40 -24.37
C LYS A 9 12.98 -12.74 -24.30
N ASP A 10 13.70 -12.13 -23.37
CA ASP A 10 15.15 -12.28 -23.24
C ASP A 10 15.52 -13.50 -22.40
N TYR A 11 14.63 -13.91 -21.48
CA TYR A 11 14.78 -15.10 -20.64
C TYR A 11 13.54 -16.01 -20.77
N PRO A 12 13.43 -16.83 -21.85
CA PRO A 12 12.21 -17.58 -22.17
C PRO A 12 11.77 -18.64 -21.14
N SER A 13 12.68 -19.07 -20.26
CA SER A 13 12.36 -20.00 -19.16
C SER A 13 11.94 -19.30 -17.87
N ALA A 14 12.02 -17.97 -17.81
CA ALA A 14 11.66 -17.20 -16.63
C ALA A 14 10.16 -16.90 -16.62
N ILE A 15 9.61 -16.76 -15.40
CA ILE A 15 8.30 -16.13 -15.18
C ILE A 15 8.61 -14.78 -14.54
N ALA A 16 8.34 -13.69 -15.25
CA ALA A 16 8.59 -12.36 -14.72
C ALA A 16 7.38 -11.89 -13.93
N LEU A 17 7.59 -11.46 -12.68
CA LEU A 17 6.57 -10.86 -11.84
C LEU A 17 6.90 -9.38 -11.62
N PHE A 18 5.88 -8.53 -11.68
CA PHE A 18 5.98 -7.13 -11.26
C PHE A 18 5.11 -6.92 -10.03
N TRP A 19 5.71 -6.41 -8.97
CA TRP A 19 5.02 -6.08 -7.75
C TRP A 19 5.25 -4.61 -7.45
N ALA A 20 4.16 -3.84 -7.36
CA ALA A 20 4.21 -2.43 -7.05
C ALA A 20 4.74 -2.21 -5.62
N GLY A 21 5.71 -1.32 -5.50
CA GLY A 21 6.14 -0.80 -4.20
C GLY A 21 5.20 0.28 -3.67
N CYS A 22 5.67 1.03 -2.68
CA CYS A 22 4.97 2.21 -2.16
C CYS A 22 5.08 3.39 -3.14
N GLY A 23 4.21 3.44 -4.14
CA GLY A 23 4.22 4.47 -5.18
C GLY A 23 2.86 5.11 -5.43
N ALA A 24 1.95 5.05 -4.46
CA ALA A 24 0.58 5.56 -4.63
C ALA A 24 0.53 7.07 -4.93
N ASP A 25 1.50 7.83 -4.43
CA ASP A 25 1.69 9.26 -4.68
C ASP A 25 2.67 9.54 -5.84
N GLN A 26 2.95 8.55 -6.69
CA GLN A 26 3.85 8.66 -7.84
C GLN A 26 3.12 8.36 -9.14
N ASN A 27 3.24 9.27 -10.11
CA ASN A 27 2.67 9.10 -11.43
C ASN A 27 3.77 9.03 -12.49
N PRO A 28 3.72 8.10 -13.46
CA PRO A 28 4.55 8.20 -14.64
C PRO A 28 4.13 9.45 -15.42
N LEU A 29 5.09 10.32 -15.74
CA LEU A 29 4.85 11.51 -16.54
C LEU A 29 5.85 11.56 -17.70
N PRO A 30 5.40 11.79 -18.95
CA PRO A 30 4.00 11.83 -19.40
C PRO A 30 3.24 10.48 -19.28
N ARG A 31 1.90 10.48 -19.41
CA ARG A 31 1.06 9.26 -19.33
C ARG A 31 -0.12 9.27 -20.31
N ARG A 32 -0.89 8.18 -20.30
CA ARG A 32 -2.16 7.95 -21.03
C ARG A 32 -2.04 7.46 -22.49
N THR A 33 -0.89 6.95 -22.91
CA THR A 33 -0.76 6.24 -24.19
C THR A 33 -0.08 4.88 -24.02
N VAL A 34 -0.40 3.94 -24.92
CA VAL A 34 0.20 2.59 -24.90
C VAL A 34 1.69 2.65 -25.24
N GLU A 35 2.08 3.58 -26.11
CA GLU A 35 3.46 3.82 -26.51
C GLU A 35 4.31 4.22 -25.31
N LEU A 36 3.79 5.10 -24.44
CA LEU A 36 4.45 5.49 -23.21
C LEU A 36 4.56 4.31 -22.24
N ALA A 37 3.49 3.53 -22.07
CA ALA A 37 3.51 2.34 -21.22
C ALA A 37 4.55 1.29 -21.69
N LYS A 38 4.67 1.08 -23.01
CA LYS A 38 5.72 0.24 -23.61
C LYS A 38 7.11 0.78 -23.32
N LYS A 39 7.31 2.09 -23.49
CA LYS A 39 8.59 2.76 -23.20
C LYS A 39 9.01 2.59 -21.74
N TYR A 40 8.12 2.84 -20.78
CA TYR A 40 8.42 2.65 -19.36
C TYR A 40 8.64 1.17 -19.01
N GLY A 41 7.85 0.28 -19.61
CA GLY A 41 8.07 -1.17 -19.48
C GLY A 41 9.46 -1.60 -19.92
N ARG A 42 9.92 -1.11 -21.07
CA ARG A 42 11.30 -1.34 -21.55
C ARG A 42 12.34 -0.82 -20.56
N GLN A 43 12.21 0.42 -20.09
CA GLN A 43 13.15 1.01 -19.12
C GLN A 43 13.28 0.17 -17.84
N LEU A 44 12.15 -0.31 -17.30
CA LEU A 44 12.15 -1.20 -16.14
C LEU A 44 12.80 -2.55 -16.46
N ALA A 45 12.52 -3.13 -17.62
CA ALA A 45 13.13 -4.38 -18.04
C ALA A 45 14.65 -4.25 -18.23
N ASP A 46 15.13 -3.16 -18.84
CA ASP A 46 16.55 -2.93 -19.05
C ASP A 46 17.30 -2.79 -17.71
N ALA A 47 16.70 -2.11 -16.72
CA ALA A 47 17.25 -2.02 -15.37
C ALA A 47 17.33 -3.39 -14.66
N VAL A 48 16.35 -4.28 -14.90
CA VAL A 48 16.39 -5.65 -14.37
C VAL A 48 17.47 -6.48 -15.06
N LYS A 49 17.60 -6.36 -16.39
CA LYS A 49 18.63 -7.07 -17.18
C LYS A 49 20.04 -6.73 -16.70
N GLU A 50 20.33 -5.45 -16.48
CA GLU A 50 21.62 -4.99 -15.96
C GLU A 50 22.03 -5.71 -14.66
N ILE A 51 21.06 -5.98 -13.78
CA ILE A 51 21.31 -6.68 -12.52
C ILE A 51 21.43 -8.20 -12.73
N VAL A 52 20.56 -8.79 -13.56
CA VAL A 52 20.56 -10.24 -13.83
C VAL A 52 21.84 -10.69 -14.53
N ASP A 53 22.37 -9.88 -15.45
CA ASP A 53 23.62 -10.15 -16.16
C ASP A 53 24.87 -9.90 -15.28
N GLY A 54 24.67 -9.27 -14.12
CA GLY A 54 25.71 -8.99 -13.14
C GLY A 54 25.93 -10.10 -12.11
N LYS A 55 26.75 -9.80 -11.09
CA LYS A 55 26.98 -10.71 -9.96
C LYS A 55 25.82 -10.64 -8.98
N MET A 56 24.99 -11.68 -8.96
CA MET A 56 23.91 -11.82 -7.97
C MET A 56 24.37 -12.52 -6.68
N LYS A 57 23.74 -12.16 -5.56
CA LYS A 57 23.97 -12.81 -4.26
C LYS A 57 23.09 -14.05 -4.15
N SER A 58 23.71 -15.20 -3.93
CA SER A 58 22.97 -16.43 -3.59
C SER A 58 22.34 -16.30 -2.20
N LEU A 59 21.08 -16.73 -2.09
CA LEU A 59 20.33 -16.75 -0.83
C LEU A 59 20.32 -18.17 -0.27
N SER A 60 20.40 -18.31 1.06
CA SER A 60 20.17 -19.61 1.69
C SER A 60 18.70 -20.03 1.50
N PRO A 61 18.40 -21.34 1.43
CA PRO A 61 17.03 -21.85 1.27
C PRO A 61 16.25 -21.78 2.60
N GLN A 62 16.11 -20.58 3.15
CA GLN A 62 15.43 -20.30 4.40
C GLN A 62 14.34 -19.27 4.16
N LEU A 63 13.15 -19.55 4.70
CA LEU A 63 11.98 -18.70 4.58
C LEU A 63 11.37 -18.52 5.97
N GLU A 64 11.24 -17.27 6.39
CA GLU A 64 10.50 -16.89 7.60
C GLU A 64 9.36 -15.96 7.20
N LEU A 65 8.16 -16.21 7.74
CA LEU A 65 6.94 -15.49 7.39
C LEU A 65 6.26 -14.98 8.65
N HIS A 66 5.85 -13.72 8.63
CA HIS A 66 4.97 -13.13 9.64
C HIS A 66 3.77 -12.48 8.95
N TYR A 67 2.59 -12.61 9.54
CA TYR A 67 1.36 -11.96 9.08
C TYR A 67 0.54 -11.51 10.29
N SER A 68 -0.09 -10.35 10.18
CA SER A 68 -1.12 -9.89 11.11
C SER A 68 -2.09 -8.97 10.40
N GLU A 69 -3.36 -9.02 10.80
CA GLU A 69 -4.28 -7.90 10.61
C GLU A 69 -4.24 -7.04 11.87
N ILE A 70 -3.92 -5.76 11.69
CA ILE A 70 -3.90 -4.78 12.78
C ILE A 70 -5.06 -3.82 12.61
N ASP A 71 -5.78 -3.54 13.69
CA ASP A 71 -6.91 -2.61 13.70
C ASP A 71 -6.39 -1.18 13.55
N LEU A 72 -6.30 -0.69 12.31
CA LEU A 72 -5.85 0.67 12.04
C LEU A 72 -6.97 1.66 12.38
N PRO A 73 -6.70 2.64 13.25
CA PRO A 73 -7.71 3.59 13.65
C PRO A 73 -8.02 4.59 12.54
N LEU A 74 -9.31 4.85 12.39
CA LEU A 74 -9.83 5.97 11.62
C LEU A 74 -9.77 7.26 12.47
N GLY A 75 -10.01 8.39 11.81
CA GLY A 75 -10.20 9.68 12.45
C GLY A 75 -11.54 9.76 13.21
N GLU A 76 -11.99 10.98 13.46
CA GLU A 76 -13.31 11.19 14.05
C GLU A 76 -14.40 10.71 13.08
N LEU A 77 -15.25 9.80 13.56
CA LEU A 77 -16.36 9.25 12.79
C LEU A 77 -17.48 10.30 12.65
N PRO A 78 -18.16 10.35 11.50
CA PRO A 78 -19.32 11.21 11.32
C PRO A 78 -20.48 10.74 12.21
N THR A 79 -21.31 11.69 12.65
CA THR A 79 -22.58 11.35 13.32
C THR A 79 -23.61 10.86 12.31
N GLN A 80 -24.65 10.19 12.80
CA GLN A 80 -25.75 9.75 11.95
C GLN A 80 -26.46 10.93 11.28
N GLU A 81 -26.62 12.06 11.99
CA GLU A 81 -27.20 13.29 11.45
C GLU A 81 -26.33 13.85 10.33
N LYS A 82 -25.00 13.85 10.50
CA LYS A 82 -24.10 14.33 9.46
C LYS A 82 -24.18 13.48 8.19
N LEU A 83 -24.34 12.16 8.34
CA LEU A 83 -24.54 11.28 7.21
C LEU A 83 -25.87 11.53 6.51
N GLN A 84 -26.96 11.80 7.25
CA GLN A 84 -28.25 12.19 6.67
C GLN A 84 -28.18 13.52 5.91
N GLU A 85 -27.37 14.48 6.36
CA GLU A 85 -27.11 15.69 5.57
C GLU A 85 -26.34 15.38 4.29
N ASP A 86 -25.34 14.50 4.38
CA ASP A 86 -24.47 14.15 3.24
C ASP A 86 -25.22 13.38 2.14
N THR A 87 -26.35 12.70 2.44
CA THR A 87 -27.19 12.07 1.41
C THR A 87 -27.81 13.07 0.45
N GLU A 88 -28.00 14.32 0.90
CA GLU A 88 -28.56 15.42 0.08
C GLU A 88 -27.47 16.20 -0.69
N SER A 89 -26.22 15.72 -0.65
CA SER A 89 -25.11 16.36 -1.34
C SER A 89 -25.30 16.36 -2.85
N LYS A 90 -24.96 17.49 -3.49
CA LYS A 90 -24.88 17.59 -4.97
C LYS A 90 -23.75 16.75 -5.56
N ASN A 91 -22.79 16.32 -4.75
CA ASN A 91 -21.77 15.38 -5.17
C ASN A 91 -22.28 13.95 -4.98
N GLU A 92 -22.56 13.27 -6.09
CA GLU A 92 -23.12 11.91 -6.11
C GLU A 92 -22.29 10.89 -5.31
N TYR A 93 -20.96 11.04 -5.26
CA TYR A 93 -20.08 10.12 -4.52
C TYR A 93 -20.17 10.33 -3.02
N ILE A 94 -20.35 11.58 -2.57
CA ILE A 94 -20.58 11.89 -1.16
C ILE A 94 -21.93 11.32 -0.73
N ALA A 95 -22.98 11.55 -1.52
CA ALA A 95 -24.31 11.03 -1.26
C ALA A 95 -24.35 9.49 -1.28
N ALA A 96 -23.68 8.86 -2.25
CA ALA A 96 -23.59 7.40 -2.33
C ALA A 96 -22.87 6.80 -1.12
N ARG A 97 -21.73 7.37 -0.71
CA ARG A 97 -21.03 6.95 0.50
C ARG A 97 -21.91 7.13 1.74
N ALA A 98 -22.58 8.27 1.88
CA ALA A 98 -23.44 8.53 3.04
C ALA A 98 -24.56 7.49 3.17
N ASN A 99 -25.22 7.16 2.05
CA ASN A 99 -26.23 6.10 2.02
C ASN A 99 -25.63 4.73 2.42
N LEU A 100 -24.46 4.36 1.87
CA LEU A 100 -23.76 3.13 2.24
C LEU A 100 -23.48 3.05 3.76
N LEU A 101 -22.99 4.14 4.35
CA LEU A 101 -22.65 4.21 5.77
C LEU A 101 -23.90 4.16 6.65
N LEU A 102 -25.01 4.79 6.24
CA LEU A 102 -26.30 4.69 6.95
C LEU A 102 -26.87 3.27 6.90
N GLU A 103 -26.75 2.58 5.77
CA GLU A 103 -27.13 1.16 5.66
C GLU A 103 -26.28 0.26 6.57
N GLN A 104 -24.98 0.52 6.66
CA GLN A 104 -24.09 -0.18 7.61
C GLN A 104 -24.54 0.10 9.05
N TRP A 105 -24.72 1.37 9.41
CA TRP A 105 -25.18 1.79 10.72
C TRP A 105 -26.49 1.12 11.13
N ALA A 106 -27.46 1.02 10.22
CA ALA A 106 -28.74 0.37 10.48
C ALA A 106 -28.60 -1.14 10.80
N LYS A 107 -27.55 -1.80 10.30
CA LYS A 107 -27.30 -3.24 10.52
C LYS A 107 -26.50 -3.51 11.81
N THR A 108 -25.52 -2.66 12.11
CA THR A 108 -24.55 -2.90 13.20
C THR A 108 -24.78 -2.03 14.43
N GLY A 109 -25.64 -0.99 14.34
CA GLY A 109 -25.88 -0.03 15.39
C GLY A 109 -24.85 1.10 15.48
N GLY A 110 -23.87 1.15 14.57
CA GLY A 110 -22.80 2.14 14.54
C GLY A 110 -21.77 1.86 13.45
N LEU A 111 -20.78 2.73 13.31
CA LEU A 111 -19.64 2.53 12.41
C LEU A 111 -18.41 2.07 13.18
N ASP A 112 -17.63 1.18 12.58
CA ASP A 112 -16.35 0.76 13.14
C ASP A 112 -15.35 1.92 13.11
N SER A 113 -14.64 2.10 14.22
CA SER A 113 -13.60 3.13 14.36
C SER A 113 -12.22 2.66 13.87
N THR A 114 -12.14 1.43 13.39
CA THR A 114 -10.92 0.79 12.93
C THR A 114 -11.17 -0.01 11.65
N TYR A 115 -10.09 -0.33 10.93
CA TYR A 115 -10.11 -1.25 9.79
C TYR A 115 -9.06 -2.35 9.99
N PRO A 116 -9.37 -3.64 9.75
CA PRO A 116 -8.41 -4.74 9.87
C PRO A 116 -7.39 -4.69 8.72
N TYR A 117 -6.24 -4.09 8.96
CA TYR A 117 -5.24 -3.84 7.92
C TYR A 117 -4.20 -4.95 7.84
N PRO A 118 -3.99 -5.59 6.68
CA PRO A 118 -3.01 -6.66 6.54
C PRO A 118 -1.58 -6.12 6.47
N VAL A 119 -0.73 -6.67 7.33
CA VAL A 119 0.73 -6.45 7.34
C VAL A 119 1.41 -7.80 7.27
N GLN A 120 2.42 -7.92 6.41
CA GLN A 120 3.16 -9.15 6.23
C GLN A 120 4.66 -8.88 6.07
N LEU A 121 5.48 -9.83 6.52
CA LEU A 121 6.93 -9.79 6.36
C LEU A 121 7.43 -11.16 5.90
N TRP A 122 8.21 -11.18 4.81
CA TRP A 122 8.97 -12.36 4.40
C TRP A 122 10.46 -12.10 4.59
N SER A 123 11.17 -13.01 5.24
CA SER A 123 12.64 -13.01 5.31
C SER A 123 13.17 -14.13 4.41
N LEU A 124 13.91 -13.76 3.37
CA LEU A 124 14.50 -14.68 2.39
C LEU A 124 15.99 -14.87 2.65
N GLY A 125 16.38 -16.11 2.96
CA GLY A 125 17.77 -16.52 3.12
C GLY A 125 18.57 -15.71 4.14
N ASN A 126 17.90 -15.17 5.17
CA ASN A 126 18.45 -14.24 6.17
C ASN A 126 19.20 -13.03 5.57
N ALA A 127 18.85 -12.64 4.34
CA ALA A 127 19.60 -11.63 3.60
C ALA A 127 18.73 -10.56 2.95
N VAL A 128 17.47 -10.85 2.63
CA VAL A 128 16.52 -9.88 2.08
C VAL A 128 15.20 -10.00 2.80
N ASP A 129 14.68 -8.87 3.26
CA ASP A 129 13.37 -8.77 3.86
C ASP A 129 12.39 -8.11 2.87
N PHE A 130 11.15 -8.61 2.83
CA PHE A 130 10.04 -8.06 2.07
C PHE A 130 8.96 -7.62 3.06
N ALA A 131 8.82 -6.32 3.28
CA ALA A 131 7.66 -5.76 3.96
C ALA A 131 6.51 -5.64 2.95
N ILE A 132 5.37 -6.24 3.26
CA ILE A 132 4.24 -6.39 2.34
C ILE A 132 3.02 -5.75 3.00
N LEU A 133 2.47 -4.73 2.34
CA LEU A 133 1.49 -3.82 2.90
C LEU A 133 0.22 -3.75 2.04
N GLY A 134 -0.95 -3.72 2.68
CA GLY A 134 -2.23 -3.50 2.01
C GLY A 134 -2.47 -2.07 1.54
N GLY A 135 -3.42 -1.91 0.62
CA GLY A 135 -3.81 -0.59 0.11
C GLY A 135 -2.82 0.07 -0.84
N GLU A 136 -3.14 1.31 -1.20
CA GLU A 136 -2.31 2.15 -2.05
C GLU A 136 -1.34 2.96 -1.17
N VAL A 137 -0.17 2.38 -0.92
CA VAL A 137 0.80 2.92 0.05
C VAL A 137 1.69 4.00 -0.58
N VAL A 138 1.82 5.15 0.09
CA VAL A 138 2.66 6.27 -0.35
C VAL A 138 4.15 6.05 -0.08
N VAL A 139 5.02 6.72 -0.85
CA VAL A 139 6.48 6.49 -0.87
C VAL A 139 7.17 6.64 0.48
N ASP A 140 6.65 7.49 1.35
CA ASP A 140 7.18 7.78 2.69
C ASP A 140 7.36 6.50 3.52
N TYR A 141 6.47 5.50 3.39
CA TYR A 141 6.62 4.22 4.08
C TYR A 141 7.89 3.48 3.66
N SER A 142 8.18 3.44 2.35
CA SER A 142 9.40 2.79 1.84
C SER A 142 10.65 3.50 2.34
N LEU A 143 10.64 4.84 2.31
CA LEU A 143 11.76 5.66 2.77
C LEU A 143 12.02 5.49 4.28
N ARG A 144 10.96 5.58 5.07
CA ARG A 144 11.04 5.44 6.52
C ARG A 144 11.48 4.04 6.93
N LEU A 145 10.82 3.01 6.41
CA LEU A 145 11.18 1.63 6.73
C LEU A 145 12.63 1.35 6.34
N LYS A 146 13.10 1.73 5.15
CA LYS A 146 14.51 1.55 4.75
C LYS A 146 15.51 2.32 5.62
N THR A 147 15.08 3.41 6.25
CA THR A 147 15.91 4.19 7.19
C THR A 147 15.98 3.53 8.56
N GLU A 148 14.85 3.01 9.05
CA GLU A 148 14.73 2.42 10.39
C GLU A 148 15.03 0.91 10.42
N TRP A 149 15.10 0.25 9.26
CA TRP A 149 15.29 -1.20 9.19
C TRP A 149 16.69 -1.60 9.67
N PRO A 150 16.81 -2.65 10.51
CA PRO A 150 18.12 -3.10 11.00
C PRO A 150 19.10 -3.54 9.90
N SER A 151 18.59 -3.98 8.75
CA SER A 151 19.38 -4.34 7.57
C SER A 151 19.07 -3.40 6.41
N ARG A 152 20.05 -3.09 5.55
CA ARG A 152 19.78 -2.26 4.35
C ARG A 152 19.08 -3.00 3.21
N GLN A 153 18.76 -4.28 3.40
CA GLN A 153 18.21 -5.16 2.36
C GLN A 153 16.71 -5.36 2.59
N LEU A 154 15.97 -4.26 2.50
CA LEU A 154 14.52 -4.25 2.60
C LEU A 154 13.88 -3.81 1.28
N TRP A 155 12.98 -4.65 0.77
CA TRP A 155 12.03 -4.26 -0.26
C TRP A 155 10.64 -4.08 0.36
N VAL A 156 9.89 -3.08 -0.10
CA VAL A 156 8.56 -2.76 0.46
C VAL A 156 7.53 -2.76 -0.65
N ALA A 157 6.56 -3.67 -0.53
CA ALA A 157 5.43 -3.87 -1.42
C ALA A 157 4.19 -3.15 -0.91
N GLY A 158 3.44 -2.51 -1.81
CA GLY A 158 2.05 -2.12 -1.57
C GLY A 158 1.09 -3.09 -2.27
N TYR A 159 -0.19 -2.72 -2.33
CA TYR A 159 -1.22 -3.44 -3.09
C TYR A 159 -1.31 -4.94 -2.77
N ALA A 160 -1.10 -5.32 -1.52
CA ALA A 160 -1.01 -6.71 -1.12
C ALA A 160 -2.09 -7.11 -0.11
N ASN A 161 -2.65 -8.31 -0.28
CA ASN A 161 -3.68 -8.92 0.57
C ASN A 161 -5.05 -8.20 0.54
N ASP A 162 -5.09 -6.87 0.55
CA ASP A 162 -6.32 -6.06 0.46
C ASP A 162 -6.02 -4.67 -0.15
N VAL A 163 -7.04 -4.00 -0.71
CA VAL A 163 -6.96 -2.64 -1.28
C VAL A 163 -8.12 -1.79 -0.77
N MET A 164 -8.02 -1.38 0.49
CA MET A 164 -9.10 -0.67 1.20
C MET A 164 -9.08 0.85 1.00
N ALA A 165 -7.91 1.46 0.78
CA ALA A 165 -7.74 2.89 0.57
C ALA A 165 -6.29 3.22 0.18
N TYR A 166 -6.04 4.50 -0.06
CA TYR A 166 -4.71 5.05 0.11
C TYR A 166 -4.26 4.95 1.57
N ILE A 167 -2.99 4.63 1.77
CA ILE A 167 -2.36 4.57 3.07
C ILE A 167 -1.36 5.73 3.16
N PRO A 168 -1.78 6.88 3.72
CA PRO A 168 -0.95 8.07 3.80
C PRO A 168 0.02 8.00 4.97
N SER A 169 1.21 8.57 4.78
CA SER A 169 2.07 8.94 5.91
C SER A 169 1.43 10.07 6.70
N ARG A 170 1.97 10.36 7.89
CA ARG A 170 1.56 11.52 8.69
C ARG A 170 1.73 12.83 7.93
N ARG A 171 2.72 12.93 7.03
CA ARG A 171 2.93 14.10 6.19
C ARG A 171 1.80 14.23 5.16
N VAL A 172 1.56 13.19 4.37
CA VAL A 172 0.50 13.19 3.33
C VAL A 172 -0.89 13.39 3.95
N LEU A 173 -1.14 12.76 5.11
CA LEU A 173 -2.40 12.94 5.85
C LEU A 173 -2.61 14.42 6.26
N LYS A 174 -1.55 15.12 6.68
CA LYS A 174 -1.61 16.54 7.05
C LYS A 174 -1.76 17.46 5.83
N GLU A 175 -1.13 17.11 4.71
CA GLU A 175 -1.27 17.83 3.45
C GLU A 175 -2.70 17.70 2.89
N GLY A 176 -3.38 16.59 3.19
CA GLY A 176 -4.73 16.31 2.71
C GLY A 176 -4.72 15.91 1.24
N GLY A 177 -5.57 16.54 0.43
CA GLY A 177 -5.66 16.22 -1.00
C GLY A 177 -6.30 14.85 -1.26
N TYR A 178 -5.95 14.25 -2.39
CA TYR A 178 -6.57 12.99 -2.83
C TYR A 178 -6.14 11.83 -1.95
N GLU A 179 -4.84 11.59 -1.86
CA GLU A 179 -4.22 10.46 -1.15
C GLU A 179 -4.39 10.56 0.38
N GLY A 180 -4.39 11.78 0.92
CA GLY A 180 -4.49 12.03 2.36
C GLY A 180 -5.92 12.16 2.88
N ALA A 181 -6.91 12.47 2.04
CA ALA A 181 -8.25 12.78 2.52
C ALA A 181 -9.39 12.38 1.58
N SER A 182 -9.48 12.96 0.38
CA SER A 182 -10.70 12.86 -0.42
C SER A 182 -10.89 11.49 -1.09
N SER A 183 -9.82 10.68 -1.23
CA SER A 183 -9.93 9.34 -1.81
C SER A 183 -10.86 8.43 -1.00
N MET A 184 -10.95 8.64 0.33
CA MET A 184 -11.82 7.89 1.25
C MET A 184 -13.28 7.85 0.81
N ILE A 185 -13.74 8.88 0.09
CA ILE A 185 -15.09 8.94 -0.45
C ILE A 185 -15.34 7.78 -1.40
N TYR A 186 -14.39 7.50 -2.31
CA TYR A 186 -14.52 6.48 -3.34
C TYR A 186 -14.29 5.06 -2.82
N TYR A 187 -13.56 4.91 -1.71
CA TYR A 187 -13.42 3.62 -1.01
C TYR A 187 -14.56 3.36 -0.01
N GLY A 188 -15.48 4.30 0.18
CA GLY A 188 -16.60 4.14 1.10
C GLY A 188 -16.22 4.22 2.58
N LEU A 189 -15.04 4.73 2.91
CA LEU A 189 -14.61 4.89 4.30
C LEU A 189 -15.25 6.12 4.96
N PRO A 190 -15.61 6.04 6.25
CA PRO A 190 -16.42 7.07 6.90
C PRO A 190 -15.68 8.37 7.16
N THR A 191 -14.35 8.30 7.27
CA THR A 191 -13.49 9.44 7.57
C THR A 191 -12.05 9.13 7.15
N ILE A 192 -11.14 10.08 7.35
CA ILE A 192 -9.71 9.90 7.08
C ILE A 192 -9.07 8.90 8.06
N TRP A 193 -7.86 8.44 7.78
CA TRP A 193 -7.10 7.66 8.76
C TRP A 193 -6.68 8.50 9.98
N SER A 194 -6.49 7.85 11.12
CA SER A 194 -5.85 8.48 12.28
C SER A 194 -4.38 8.81 11.99
N PRO A 195 -3.80 9.88 12.55
CA PRO A 195 -2.36 10.19 12.44
C PRO A 195 -1.40 9.13 13.04
N LYS A 196 -1.95 8.07 13.64
CA LYS A 196 -1.22 6.94 14.23
C LYS A 196 -0.92 5.82 13.23
N VAL A 197 -1.62 5.75 12.08
CA VAL A 197 -1.55 4.58 11.18
C VAL A 197 -0.13 4.27 10.70
N GLU A 198 0.64 5.30 10.35
CA GLU A 198 2.03 5.14 9.91
C GLU A 198 2.91 4.49 10.98
N ASP A 199 2.86 5.01 12.21
CA ASP A 199 3.65 4.49 13.32
C ASP A 199 3.21 3.06 13.69
N MET A 200 1.92 2.76 13.62
CA MET A 200 1.41 1.42 13.93
C MET A 200 1.94 0.38 12.94
N ILE A 201 1.84 0.65 11.63
CA ILE A 201 2.34 -0.26 10.59
C ILE A 201 3.85 -0.46 10.72
N VAL A 202 4.62 0.63 10.86
CA VAL A 202 6.08 0.58 10.97
C VAL A 202 6.51 -0.17 12.23
N THR A 203 5.87 0.11 13.36
CA THR A 203 6.18 -0.56 14.64
C THR A 203 5.88 -2.04 14.58
N THR A 204 4.78 -2.46 13.95
CA THR A 204 4.45 -3.88 13.76
C THR A 204 5.56 -4.62 13.03
N LEU A 205 6.02 -4.08 11.88
CA LEU A 205 7.11 -4.69 11.11
C LEU A 205 8.43 -4.71 11.89
N LEU A 206 8.82 -3.61 12.53
CA LEU A 206 10.06 -3.53 13.30
C LEU A 206 10.07 -4.48 14.51
N ASN A 207 8.92 -4.72 15.12
CA ASN A 207 8.81 -5.65 16.25
C ASN A 207 9.10 -7.09 15.85
N TRP A 208 8.79 -7.52 14.61
CA TRP A 208 9.16 -8.85 14.12
C TRP A 208 10.66 -9.02 13.87
N LYS A 209 11.43 -7.93 13.72
CA LYS A 209 12.89 -7.98 13.60
C LYS A 209 13.63 -7.82 14.93
N LYS A 210 12.93 -7.45 16.02
CA LYS A 210 13.57 -7.38 17.34
C LYS A 210 13.91 -8.81 17.81
N PRO A 211 15.08 -9.01 18.44
CA PRO A 211 15.37 -10.29 19.08
C PRO A 211 14.27 -10.61 20.09
N LYS A 212 13.75 -11.84 20.08
CA LYS A 212 12.92 -12.32 21.19
C LYS A 212 13.80 -12.31 22.44
N LYS A 213 13.38 -11.56 23.45
CA LYS A 213 14.02 -11.57 24.78
C LYS A 213 13.88 -12.94 25.43
#